data_AF-A0A1Q3H0G8-F1
#
_entry.id   AF-A0A1Q3H0G8-F1
#
_cell.length_a   1.000
_cell.length_b   1.000
_cell.length_c   1.000
_cell.angle_alpha   90.00
_cell.angle_beta   90.00
_cell.angle_gamma   90.00
#
_symmetry.space_group_name_H-M   'P 1'
#
loop_
_entity.id
_entity.type
_entity.pdbx_description
1 polymer ?
#
loop_
_entity_poly.entity_id
_entity_poly.type
_entity_poly.pdbx_seq_one_letter_code
_entity_poly.pdbx_strand_id
1 'polypeptide(L)'
;MINYAKPRQFVLLILAFVVLTTSCNTQKDEITPTDESLSTQQLDLEVLSANLADDQSFKAYLSDVLDVYIAQSNMIRQKYQGNINAYQQDMTTLHATNERQGWNETKIAEFDTKMGLAKGKLLGLTIKRQQVFDKFPVLSKLSETQVQEVTKQSLRLATSKVQLRTSGSCEDNCKDNFASCLANSSGGLGFLNTCSRFSSTYAITACFLVYLFIDSGIILYCNSAYSGCMAWC
;
A
#
# COMPACT_ATOMS: atom_id res chain seq x y z
N MET A 1 41.25 -11.56 5.90
CA MET A 1 40.21 -10.67 5.35
C MET A 1 38.87 -11.36 5.50
N ILE A 2 37.98 -10.86 6.36
CA ILE A 2 36.65 -11.44 6.56
C ILE A 2 35.71 -10.77 5.57
N ASN A 3 35.16 -11.56 4.64
CA ASN A 3 34.17 -11.11 3.65
C ASN A 3 32.80 -10.98 4.30
N TYR A 4 32.34 -9.75 4.55
CA TYR A 4 30.98 -9.47 5.01
C TYR A 4 30.01 -9.36 3.83
N ALA A 5 29.49 -10.50 3.39
CA ALA A 5 28.32 -10.56 2.52
C ALA A 5 27.05 -10.59 3.38
N LYS A 6 26.43 -9.42 3.66
CA LYS A 6 25.00 -9.22 3.96
C LYS A 6 24.72 -7.77 4.42
N PRO A 7 24.30 -6.85 3.53
CA PRO A 7 24.00 -5.46 3.91
C PRO A 7 22.65 -5.28 4.65
N ARG A 8 21.74 -6.27 4.63
CA ARG A 8 20.39 -6.12 5.22
C ARG A 8 20.36 -6.14 6.76
N GLN A 9 21.27 -6.85 7.42
CA GLN A 9 21.29 -6.93 8.88
C GLN A 9 21.94 -5.69 9.53
N PHE A 10 22.84 -5.02 8.82
CA PHE A 10 23.47 -3.79 9.29
C PHE A 10 22.53 -2.58 9.23
N VAL A 11 21.65 -2.51 8.22
CA VAL A 11 20.65 -1.42 8.11
C VAL A 11 19.61 -1.50 9.24
N LEU A 12 19.16 -2.70 9.60
CA LEU A 12 18.26 -2.92 10.75
C LEU A 12 18.91 -2.53 12.08
N LEU A 13 20.22 -2.76 12.25
CA LEU A 13 20.98 -2.36 13.44
C LEU A 13 21.19 -0.84 13.52
N ILE A 14 21.41 -0.16 12.39
CA ILE A 14 21.55 1.30 12.35
C ILE A 14 20.21 1.99 12.64
N LEU A 15 19.09 1.48 12.11
CA LEU A 15 17.75 1.99 12.42
C LEU A 15 17.42 1.85 13.92
N ALA A 16 17.83 0.75 14.56
CA ALA A 16 17.67 0.58 16.00
C ALA A 16 18.52 1.58 16.82
N PHE A 17 19.74 1.91 16.35
CA PHE A 17 20.65 2.82 17.05
C PHE A 17 20.28 4.30 16.92
N VAL A 18 19.72 4.72 15.78
CA VAL A 18 19.25 6.09 15.57
C VAL A 18 18.01 6.38 16.43
N VAL A 19 17.12 5.40 16.62
CA VAL A 19 15.96 5.54 17.52
C VAL A 19 16.40 5.63 18.99
N LEU A 20 17.46 4.92 19.39
CA LEU A 20 17.98 4.95 20.77
C LEU A 20 18.77 6.22 21.12
N THR A 21 19.29 6.96 20.13
CA THR A 21 20.15 8.13 20.40
C THR A 21 19.42 9.47 20.26
N THR A 22 18.24 9.51 19.63
CA THR A 22 17.37 10.71 19.62
C THR A 22 16.37 10.78 20.78
N SER A 23 16.26 9.74 21.62
CA SER A 23 15.35 9.70 22.78
C SER A 23 16.00 10.17 24.10
N CYS A 24 17.29 10.46 24.14
CA CYS A 24 17.96 11.07 25.30
C CYS A 24 17.84 12.62 25.29
N ASN A 25 16.62 13.18 25.25
CA ASN A 25 16.33 14.49 25.86
C ASN A 25 14.87 14.95 25.83
N THR A 26 13.92 14.03 25.97
CA THR A 26 12.57 14.43 26.38
C THR A 26 12.00 13.35 27.27
N GLN A 27 11.89 13.64 28.56
CA GLN A 27 10.92 13.00 29.45
C GLN A 27 9.56 13.11 28.76
N LYS A 28 9.13 12.04 28.10
CA LYS A 28 7.74 11.77 27.79
C LYS A 28 7.43 10.50 28.54
N ASP A 29 6.38 10.58 29.34
CA ASP A 29 5.83 9.49 30.12
C ASP A 29 5.88 8.20 29.31
N GLU A 30 6.50 7.20 29.92
CA GLU A 30 6.63 5.85 29.41
C GLU A 30 5.23 5.24 29.36
N ILE A 31 4.48 5.52 28.29
CA ILE A 31 3.32 4.72 27.91
C ILE A 31 3.93 3.43 27.36
N THR A 32 4.29 2.52 28.26
CA THR A 32 4.40 1.10 27.95
C THR A 32 3.17 0.76 27.13
N PRO A 33 3.30 0.27 25.88
CA PRO A 33 2.13 -0.16 25.13
C PRO A 33 1.44 -1.18 26.01
N THR A 34 0.26 -0.82 26.49
CA THR A 34 -0.58 -1.78 27.18
C THR A 34 -0.86 -2.82 26.12
N ASP A 35 -0.24 -4.00 26.26
CA ASP A 35 -0.72 -5.22 25.62
C ASP A 35 -2.11 -5.48 26.22
N GLU A 36 -3.09 -4.67 25.81
CA GLU A 36 -4.46 -5.13 25.69
C GLU A 36 -4.44 -6.16 24.55
N SER A 37 -3.88 -7.33 24.87
CA SER A 37 -4.25 -8.56 24.19
C SER A 37 -5.77 -8.53 24.10
N LEU A 38 -6.28 -8.48 22.88
CA LEU A 38 -7.71 -8.51 22.59
C LEU A 38 -8.31 -9.64 23.45
N SER A 39 -9.09 -9.24 24.44
CA SER A 39 -9.78 -10.14 25.36
C SER A 39 -10.66 -11.08 24.52
N THR A 40 -10.18 -12.31 24.29
CA THR A 40 -10.92 -13.57 24.06
C THR A 40 -12.13 -13.62 23.10
N GLN A 41 -12.53 -12.54 22.45
CA GLN A 41 -13.36 -12.57 21.26
C GLN A 41 -12.43 -12.86 20.09
N GLN A 42 -12.49 -14.09 19.60
CA GLN A 42 -11.87 -14.48 18.35
C GLN A 42 -12.42 -13.55 17.27
N LEU A 43 -11.61 -12.56 16.89
CA LEU A 43 -11.98 -11.57 15.88
C LEU A 43 -12.27 -12.31 14.57
N ASP A 44 -13.52 -12.20 14.11
CA ASP A 44 -13.95 -12.81 12.87
C ASP A 44 -13.47 -11.96 11.68
N LEU A 45 -12.41 -12.43 11.02
CA LEU A 45 -11.82 -11.76 9.86
C LEU A 45 -12.75 -11.80 8.64
N GLU A 46 -13.66 -12.77 8.54
CA GLU A 46 -14.63 -12.85 7.45
C GLU A 46 -15.69 -11.76 7.62
N VAL A 47 -16.21 -11.57 8.83
CA VAL A 47 -17.15 -10.48 9.15
C VAL A 47 -16.49 -9.12 8.92
N LEU A 48 -15.25 -8.93 9.38
CA LEU A 48 -14.50 -7.70 9.13
C LEU A 48 -14.31 -7.44 7.63
N SER A 49 -14.00 -8.47 6.85
CA SER A 49 -13.85 -8.36 5.40
C SER A 49 -15.16 -8.00 4.69
N ALA A 50 -16.28 -8.57 5.14
CA ALA A 50 -17.59 -8.23 4.60
C ALA A 50 -17.99 -6.79 4.92
N ASN A 51 -17.74 -6.33 6.15
CA ASN A 51 -18.02 -4.95 6.57
C ASN A 51 -17.17 -3.93 5.79
N LEU A 52 -15.88 -4.22 5.57
CA LEU A 52 -15.02 -3.38 4.74
C LEU A 52 -15.48 -3.39 3.28
N ALA A 53 -15.81 -4.57 2.72
CA ALA A 53 -16.30 -4.68 1.35
C ALA A 53 -17.62 -3.94 1.09
N ASP A 54 -18.42 -3.64 2.11
CA ASP A 54 -19.63 -2.84 2.00
C ASP A 54 -19.39 -1.34 2.22
N ASP A 55 -18.27 -0.98 2.86
CA ASP A 55 -17.98 0.39 3.26
C ASP A 55 -17.59 1.33 2.11
N GLN A 56 -18.19 2.51 2.07
CA GLN A 56 -17.96 3.50 1.01
C GLN A 56 -16.56 4.14 1.09
N SER A 57 -16.05 4.42 2.30
CA SER A 57 -14.72 5.00 2.46
C SER A 57 -13.65 4.00 2.02
N PHE A 58 -13.82 2.73 2.36
CA PHE A 58 -12.97 1.64 1.91
C PHE A 58 -13.02 1.45 0.38
N LYS A 59 -14.21 1.45 -0.23
CA LYS A 59 -14.35 1.37 -1.70
C LYS A 59 -13.69 2.54 -2.42
N ALA A 60 -13.90 3.76 -1.94
CA ALA A 60 -13.27 4.97 -2.50
C ALA A 60 -11.73 4.92 -2.35
N TYR A 61 -11.25 4.42 -1.22
CA TYR A 61 -9.83 4.18 -0.98
C TYR A 61 -9.26 3.13 -1.95
N LEU A 62 -9.92 1.98 -2.09
CA LEU A 62 -9.50 0.93 -3.03
C LEU A 62 -9.48 1.43 -4.47
N SER A 63 -10.49 2.20 -4.89
CA SER A 63 -10.53 2.79 -6.22
C SER A 63 -9.30 3.67 -6.50
N ASP A 64 -8.92 4.52 -5.54
CA ASP A 64 -7.69 5.33 -5.67
C ASP A 64 -6.41 4.49 -5.70
N VAL A 65 -6.35 3.37 -4.95
CA VAL A 65 -5.24 2.41 -5.03
C VAL A 65 -5.13 1.82 -6.43
N LEU A 66 -6.26 1.42 -7.02
CA LEU A 66 -6.30 0.86 -8.37
C LEU A 66 -5.86 1.90 -9.41
N ASP A 67 -6.27 3.16 -9.28
CA ASP A 67 -5.79 4.25 -10.14
C ASP A 67 -4.27 4.38 -10.09
N VAL A 68 -3.67 4.27 -8.90
CA VAL A 68 -2.21 4.32 -8.73
C VAL A 68 -1.53 3.17 -9.48
N TYR A 69 -2.05 1.95 -9.36
CA TYR A 69 -1.49 0.78 -10.05
C TYR A 69 -1.72 0.84 -11.57
N ILE A 70 -2.83 1.40 -12.04
CA ILE A 70 -3.08 1.63 -13.47
C ILE A 70 -2.09 2.66 -14.02
N ALA A 71 -1.91 3.80 -13.35
CA ALA A 71 -0.95 4.82 -13.76
C ALA A 71 0.49 4.29 -13.77
N GLN A 72 0.88 3.53 -12.74
CA GLN A 72 2.16 2.83 -12.70
C GLN A 72 2.35 1.89 -13.89
N SER A 73 1.33 1.08 -14.22
CA SER A 73 1.38 0.17 -15.37
C SER A 73 1.56 0.91 -16.68
N ASN A 74 0.84 2.01 -16.87
CA ASN A 74 0.95 2.86 -18.04
C ASN A 74 2.34 3.48 -18.15
N MET A 75 2.91 3.95 -17.03
CA MET A 75 4.28 4.46 -17.00
C MET A 75 5.31 3.41 -17.38
N ILE A 76 5.19 2.19 -16.86
CA ILE A 76 6.09 1.07 -17.22
C ILE A 76 6.00 0.79 -18.72
N ARG A 77 4.78 0.69 -19.29
CA ARG A 77 4.57 0.42 -20.71
C ARG A 77 5.11 1.54 -21.60
N GLN A 78 4.78 2.79 -21.30
CA GLN A 78 5.03 3.92 -22.19
C GLN A 78 6.44 4.49 -22.05
N LYS A 79 6.89 4.76 -20.83
CA LYS A 79 8.19 5.40 -20.58
C LYS A 79 9.33 4.41 -20.46
N TYR A 80 9.08 3.25 -19.86
CA TYR A 80 10.09 2.19 -19.69
C TYR A 80 9.97 1.09 -20.74
N GLN A 81 9.08 1.23 -21.74
CA GLN A 81 8.91 0.26 -22.83
C GLN A 81 8.64 -1.17 -22.35
N GLY A 82 7.94 -1.31 -21.23
CA GLY A 82 7.67 -2.60 -20.58
C GLY A 82 8.82 -3.13 -19.71
N ASN A 83 9.94 -2.42 -19.60
CA ASN A 83 11.07 -2.84 -18.76
C ASN A 83 10.79 -2.58 -17.27
N ILE A 84 10.19 -3.59 -16.61
CA ILE A 84 9.87 -3.56 -15.17
C ILE A 84 11.13 -3.35 -14.32
N ASN A 85 12.25 -3.98 -14.68
CA ASN A 85 13.49 -3.90 -13.89
C ASN A 85 14.05 -2.47 -13.89
N ALA A 86 14.05 -1.80 -15.04
CA ALA A 86 14.47 -0.41 -15.14
C ALA A 86 13.58 0.52 -14.30
N TYR A 87 12.26 0.32 -14.36
CA TYR A 87 11.33 1.05 -13.50
C TYR A 87 11.60 0.81 -12.02
N GLN A 88 11.73 -0.46 -11.59
CA GLN A 88 12.00 -0.82 -10.20
C GLN A 88 13.33 -0.25 -9.71
N GLN A 89 14.37 -0.26 -10.54
CA GLN A 89 15.66 0.32 -10.23
C GLN A 89 15.55 1.83 -9.99
N ASP A 90 14.90 2.55 -10.90
CA ASP A 90 14.68 3.99 -10.80
C ASP A 90 13.92 4.38 -9.52
N MET A 91 12.86 3.63 -9.21
CA MET A 91 12.04 3.87 -8.03
C MET A 91 12.78 3.52 -6.74
N THR A 92 13.57 2.43 -6.74
CA THR A 92 14.42 2.04 -5.60
C THR A 92 15.52 3.06 -5.35
N THR A 93 16.16 3.59 -6.41
CA THR A 93 17.16 4.66 -6.30
C THR A 93 16.56 5.94 -5.73
N LEU A 94 15.35 6.32 -6.17
CA LEU A 94 14.64 7.46 -5.61
C LEU A 94 14.32 7.24 -4.13
N HIS A 95 13.85 6.05 -3.76
CA HIS A 95 13.52 5.67 -2.38
C HIS A 95 14.74 5.74 -1.47
N ALA A 96 15.84 5.10 -1.84
CA ALA A 96 17.08 5.13 -1.07
C ALA A 96 17.71 6.54 -0.98
N THR A 97 17.41 7.42 -1.94
CA THR A 97 17.83 8.83 -1.88
C THR A 97 16.99 9.59 -0.85
N ASN A 98 15.68 9.40 -0.86
CA ASN A 98 14.76 10.08 0.05
C ASN A 98 14.88 9.53 1.49
N GLU A 99 15.21 8.25 1.67
CA GLU A 99 15.53 7.68 2.98
C GLU A 99 16.75 8.38 3.63
N ARG A 100 17.79 8.67 2.85
CA ARG A 100 19.00 9.37 3.34
C ARG A 100 18.79 10.87 3.56
N GLN A 101 17.93 11.50 2.77
CA GLN A 101 17.70 12.95 2.80
C GLN A 101 16.54 13.35 3.70
N GLY A 102 15.74 12.39 4.16
CA GLY A 102 14.52 12.61 4.92
C GLY A 102 13.28 12.73 4.03
N TRP A 103 12.17 12.21 4.54
CA TRP A 103 10.87 12.23 3.86
C TRP A 103 10.14 13.54 4.11
N ASN A 104 9.63 14.14 3.04
CA ASN A 104 8.74 15.31 3.08
C ASN A 104 7.82 15.32 1.85
N GLU A 105 6.93 16.30 1.77
CA GLU A 105 5.94 16.41 0.70
C GLU A 105 6.59 16.53 -0.69
N THR A 106 7.62 17.35 -0.84
CA THR A 106 8.36 17.50 -2.11
C THR A 106 8.95 16.17 -2.55
N LYS A 107 9.51 15.40 -1.62
CA LYS A 107 10.08 14.07 -1.90
C LYS A 107 9.03 13.04 -2.28
N ILE A 108 7.83 13.12 -1.73
CA ILE A 108 6.71 12.27 -2.16
C ILE A 108 6.18 12.69 -3.53
N ALA A 109 6.14 13.98 -3.83
CA ALA A 109 5.74 14.48 -5.15
C ALA A 109 6.67 14.01 -6.28
N GLU A 110 7.96 13.77 -5.99
CA GLU A 110 8.88 13.15 -6.94
C GLU A 110 8.43 11.73 -7.33
N PHE A 111 7.86 10.97 -6.38
CA PHE A 111 7.25 9.67 -6.65
C PHE A 111 5.95 9.77 -7.44
N ASP A 112 5.05 10.70 -7.08
CA ASP A 112 3.84 10.96 -7.86
C ASP A 112 4.21 11.15 -9.34
N THR A 113 5.20 12.02 -9.60
CA THR A 113 5.68 12.31 -10.95
C THR A 113 6.28 11.08 -11.64
N LYS A 114 7.12 10.30 -10.97
CA LYS A 114 7.71 9.08 -11.56
C LYS A 114 6.66 8.01 -11.87
N MET A 115 5.58 7.96 -11.09
CA MET A 115 4.46 7.03 -11.27
C MET A 115 3.40 7.54 -12.26
N GLY A 116 3.55 8.75 -12.81
CA GLY A 116 2.56 9.33 -13.73
C GLY A 116 1.29 9.80 -13.02
N LEU A 117 1.38 10.13 -11.74
CA LEU A 117 0.29 10.60 -10.90
C LEU A 117 0.27 12.14 -10.82
N ALA A 118 -0.90 12.69 -10.52
CA ALA A 118 -1.01 14.08 -10.11
C ALA A 118 -0.27 14.31 -8.78
N LYS A 119 0.37 15.48 -8.64
CA LYS A 119 1.08 15.86 -7.41
C LYS A 119 0.14 15.80 -6.20
N GLY A 120 0.58 15.13 -5.14
CA GLY A 120 -0.17 14.95 -3.89
C GLY A 120 -1.05 13.71 -3.85
N LYS A 121 -1.14 12.91 -4.93
CA LYS A 121 -2.00 11.71 -4.97
C LYS A 121 -1.58 10.68 -3.91
N LEU A 122 -0.29 10.40 -3.74
CA LEU A 122 0.20 9.46 -2.72
C LEU A 122 -0.07 9.93 -1.27
N LEU A 123 0.05 11.24 -1.00
CA LEU A 123 -0.31 11.82 0.30
C LEU A 123 -1.81 11.75 0.55
N GLY A 124 -2.63 12.13 -0.44
CA GLY A 124 -4.09 12.02 -0.36
C GLY A 124 -4.55 10.59 -0.10
N LEU A 125 -3.88 9.61 -0.72
CA LEU A 125 -4.18 8.20 -0.51
C LEU A 125 -3.82 7.73 0.91
N THR A 126 -2.73 8.24 1.47
CA THR A 126 -2.38 7.99 2.88
C THR A 126 -3.41 8.58 3.85
N ILE A 127 -3.97 9.76 3.54
CA ILE A 127 -5.04 10.36 4.34
C ILE A 127 -6.31 9.50 4.28
N LYS A 128 -6.71 9.05 3.08
CA LYS A 128 -7.87 8.15 2.92
C LYS A 128 -7.67 6.80 3.62
N ARG A 129 -6.45 6.27 3.60
CA ARG A 129 -6.10 5.09 4.41
C ARG A 129 -6.36 5.35 5.89
N GLN A 130 -5.90 6.49 6.41
CA GLN A 130 -6.12 6.81 7.82
C GLN A 130 -7.60 6.91 8.16
N GLN A 131 -8.43 7.48 7.28
CA GLN A 131 -9.89 7.49 7.45
C GLN A 131 -10.51 6.09 7.56
N VAL A 132 -10.01 5.12 6.78
CA VAL A 132 -10.41 3.71 6.90
C VAL A 132 -9.98 3.14 8.25
N PHE A 133 -8.74 3.39 8.68
CA PHE A 133 -8.21 2.90 9.96
C PHE A 133 -8.94 3.53 11.16
N ASP A 134 -9.32 4.80 11.07
CA ASP A 134 -10.09 5.49 12.11
C ASP A 134 -11.52 4.93 12.22
N LYS A 135 -12.12 4.55 11.08
CA LYS A 135 -13.45 3.92 11.03
C LYS A 135 -13.42 2.45 11.48
N PHE A 136 -12.34 1.74 11.19
CA PHE A 136 -12.12 0.33 11.53
C PHE A 136 -10.88 0.18 12.41
N PRO A 137 -10.91 0.66 13.68
CA PRO A 137 -9.73 0.71 14.55
C PRO A 137 -9.15 -0.67 14.86
N VAL A 138 -9.93 -1.73 14.67
CA VAL A 138 -9.47 -3.12 14.78
C VAL A 138 -8.35 -3.45 13.78
N LEU A 139 -8.30 -2.79 12.62
CA LEU A 139 -7.24 -2.96 11.62
C LEU A 139 -5.85 -2.64 12.17
N SER A 140 -5.74 -1.65 13.07
CA SER A 140 -4.48 -1.29 13.73
C SER A 140 -3.97 -2.36 14.70
N LYS A 141 -4.86 -3.25 15.15
CA LYS A 141 -4.54 -4.34 16.11
C LYS A 141 -4.18 -5.65 15.40
N LEU A 142 -4.43 -5.75 14.10
CA LEU A 142 -4.13 -6.93 13.29
C LEU A 142 -2.63 -7.03 12.96
N SER A 143 -2.14 -8.26 12.82
CA SER A 143 -0.86 -8.52 12.16
C SER A 143 -0.92 -8.16 10.67
N GLU A 144 0.22 -7.87 10.04
CA GLU A 144 0.29 -7.55 8.61
C GLU A 144 -0.34 -8.65 7.74
N THR A 145 -0.11 -9.92 8.08
CA THR A 145 -0.75 -11.06 7.41
C THR A 145 -2.27 -11.03 7.52
N GLN A 146 -2.82 -10.69 8.69
CA GLN A 146 -4.27 -10.59 8.87
C GLN A 146 -4.86 -9.39 8.13
N VAL A 147 -4.17 -8.24 8.13
CA VAL A 147 -4.60 -7.08 7.31
C VAL A 147 -4.57 -7.43 5.83
N GLN A 148 -3.57 -8.20 5.39
CA GLN A 148 -3.49 -8.71 4.03
C GLN A 148 -4.64 -9.64 3.67
N GLU A 149 -4.96 -10.58 4.56
CA GLU A 149 -6.09 -11.49 4.35
C GLU A 149 -7.41 -10.73 4.28
N VAL A 150 -7.67 -9.84 5.25
CA VAL A 150 -8.87 -9.00 5.29
C VAL A 150 -8.98 -8.15 4.03
N THR A 151 -7.89 -7.54 3.59
CA THR A 151 -7.88 -6.69 2.38
C THR A 151 -8.13 -7.50 1.12
N LYS A 152 -7.48 -8.66 0.95
CA LYS A 152 -7.69 -9.55 -0.20
C LYS A 152 -9.12 -10.06 -0.25
N GLN A 153 -9.64 -10.52 0.88
CA GLN A 153 -11.00 -11.03 0.95
C GLN A 153 -12.03 -9.92 0.75
N SER A 154 -11.80 -8.73 1.31
CA SER A 154 -12.67 -7.57 1.05
C SER A 154 -12.71 -7.20 -0.43
N LEU A 155 -11.56 -7.19 -1.11
CA LEU A 155 -11.51 -6.92 -2.55
C LEU A 155 -12.22 -8.01 -3.36
N ARG A 156 -12.03 -9.27 -2.99
CA ARG A 156 -12.73 -10.39 -3.62
C ARG A 156 -14.24 -10.26 -3.44
N LEU A 157 -14.71 -9.91 -2.25
CA LEU A 157 -16.13 -9.69 -1.97
C LEU A 157 -16.69 -8.50 -2.77
N ALA A 158 -15.96 -7.39 -2.82
CA ALA A 158 -16.36 -6.19 -3.56
C ALA A 158 -16.45 -6.42 -5.08
N THR A 159 -15.57 -7.25 -5.65
CA THR A 159 -15.54 -7.52 -7.09
C THR A 159 -16.41 -8.70 -7.53
N SER A 160 -16.62 -9.70 -6.67
CA SER A 160 -17.45 -10.89 -7.00
C SER A 160 -18.94 -10.71 -6.75
N LYS A 161 -19.36 -9.81 -5.85
CA LYS A 161 -20.77 -9.54 -5.57
C LYS A 161 -21.21 -8.29 -6.31
N VAL A 162 -22.07 -8.44 -7.33
CA VAL A 162 -22.56 -7.33 -8.19
C VAL A 162 -23.07 -6.14 -7.38
N GLN A 163 -23.81 -6.40 -6.29
CA GLN A 163 -24.36 -5.38 -5.39
C GLN A 163 -23.31 -4.63 -4.54
N LEU A 164 -22.09 -5.13 -4.44
CA LEU A 164 -20.99 -4.48 -3.71
C LEU A 164 -20.00 -3.77 -4.63
N ARG A 165 -20.13 -3.94 -5.95
CA ARG A 165 -19.33 -3.23 -6.96
C ARG A 165 -19.60 -1.74 -6.90
N THR A 166 -18.64 -0.95 -7.35
CA THR A 166 -18.75 0.51 -7.45
C THR A 166 -19.61 0.98 -8.64
N SER A 167 -20.40 0.11 -9.26
CA SER A 167 -20.85 0.27 -10.64
C SER A 167 -21.70 1.51 -10.95
N GLY A 168 -21.24 2.30 -11.92
CA GLY A 168 -22.04 3.24 -12.73
C GLY A 168 -21.53 3.43 -14.18
N SER A 169 -20.23 3.21 -14.46
CA SER A 169 -19.61 3.42 -15.78
C SER A 169 -18.86 2.19 -16.33
N CYS A 170 -18.48 2.24 -17.61
CA CYS A 170 -17.65 1.19 -18.24
C CYS A 170 -16.25 1.11 -17.61
N GLU A 171 -15.67 2.26 -17.26
CA GLU A 171 -14.38 2.35 -16.58
C GLU A 171 -14.40 1.64 -15.23
N ASP A 172 -15.46 1.84 -14.43
CA ASP A 172 -15.60 1.18 -13.12
C ASP A 172 -15.64 -0.35 -13.26
N ASN A 173 -16.37 -0.86 -14.26
CA ASN A 173 -16.42 -2.30 -14.53
C ASN A 173 -15.05 -2.85 -14.94
N CYS A 174 -14.26 -2.08 -15.69
CA CYS A 174 -12.90 -2.48 -16.04
C CYS A 174 -11.96 -2.43 -14.82
N LYS A 175 -12.12 -1.46 -13.92
CA LYS A 175 -11.40 -1.41 -12.64
C LYS A 175 -11.75 -2.62 -11.76
N ASP A 176 -12.99 -3.08 -11.76
CA ASP A 176 -13.40 -4.29 -11.06
C ASP A 176 -12.70 -5.55 -11.60
N ASN A 177 -12.54 -5.67 -12.93
CA ASN A 177 -11.78 -6.77 -13.55
C ASN A 177 -10.30 -6.72 -13.13
N PHE A 178 -9.72 -5.52 -13.07
CA PHE A 178 -8.35 -5.32 -12.61
C PHE A 178 -8.17 -5.73 -11.14
N ALA A 179 -9.05 -5.23 -10.28
CA ALA A 179 -9.12 -5.59 -8.88
C ALA A 179 -9.29 -7.10 -8.66
N SER A 180 -10.19 -7.74 -9.42
CA SER A 180 -10.39 -9.18 -9.33
C SER A 180 -9.12 -9.96 -9.72
N CYS A 181 -8.36 -9.50 -10.70
CA CYS A 181 -7.07 -10.11 -11.04
C CYS A 181 -6.07 -9.97 -9.88
N LEU A 182 -5.97 -8.77 -9.27
CA LEU A 182 -5.07 -8.53 -8.15
C LEU A 182 -5.44 -9.38 -6.92
N ALA A 183 -6.73 -9.51 -6.61
CA ALA A 183 -7.22 -10.33 -5.49
C ALA A 183 -6.85 -11.82 -5.62
N ASN A 184 -6.83 -12.34 -6.86
CA ASN A 184 -6.51 -13.73 -7.17
C ASN A 184 -5.01 -13.97 -7.39
N SER A 185 -4.19 -12.91 -7.41
CA SER A 185 -2.74 -13.03 -7.52
C SER A 185 -2.08 -13.28 -6.17
N SER A 186 -0.88 -13.87 -6.19
CA SER A 186 -0.06 -14.03 -4.98
C SER A 186 0.46 -12.71 -4.41
N GLY A 187 0.37 -11.61 -5.17
CA GLY A 187 0.83 -10.27 -4.80
C GLY A 187 0.01 -9.60 -3.70
N GLY A 188 0.57 -8.59 -3.06
CA GLY A 188 -0.09 -7.81 -2.02
C GLY A 188 -0.71 -6.54 -2.58
N LEU A 189 -1.93 -6.19 -2.17
CA LEU A 189 -2.42 -4.82 -2.26
C LEU A 189 -1.72 -4.01 -1.16
N GLY A 190 -0.46 -3.62 -1.42
CA GLY A 190 0.47 -3.09 -0.40
C GLY A 190 -0.05 -1.90 0.41
N PHE A 191 -1.09 -1.21 -0.06
CA PHE A 191 -1.57 0.06 0.48
C PHE A 191 -2.33 -0.06 1.81
N LEU A 192 -3.10 -1.13 2.03
CA LEU A 192 -3.68 -1.45 3.35
C LEU A 192 -2.81 -2.41 4.14
N ASN A 193 -2.15 -3.34 3.44
CA ASN A 193 -1.52 -4.52 4.03
C ASN A 193 -0.35 -4.20 4.97
N THR A 194 0.25 -3.03 4.81
CA THR A 194 1.56 -2.75 5.38
C THR A 194 1.55 -1.36 6.01
N CYS A 195 2.44 -1.15 6.97
CA CYS A 195 2.56 0.12 7.67
C CYS A 195 1.41 0.44 8.64
N SER A 196 0.56 -0.54 9.03
CA SER A 196 -0.58 -0.36 9.97
C SER A 196 -0.19 0.29 11.29
N ARG A 197 1.06 0.09 11.71
CA ARG A 197 1.63 0.64 12.94
C ARG A 197 2.15 2.08 12.83
N PHE A 198 2.27 2.63 11.62
CA PHE A 198 2.71 4.01 11.43
C PHE A 198 1.52 4.97 11.44
N SER A 199 1.69 6.11 12.10
CA SER A 199 0.72 7.21 12.15
C SER A 199 1.18 8.46 11.41
N SER A 200 2.48 8.57 11.08
CA SER A 200 3.02 9.66 10.27
C SER A 200 2.73 9.43 8.79
N THR A 201 2.09 10.41 8.13
CA THR A 201 1.76 10.37 6.70
C THR A 201 2.98 10.06 5.83
N TYR A 202 4.14 10.63 6.17
CA TYR A 202 5.40 10.41 5.45
C TYR A 202 5.93 8.99 5.64
N ALA A 203 5.87 8.46 6.87
CA ALA A 203 6.33 7.11 7.19
C ALA A 203 5.44 6.04 6.53
N ILE A 204 4.12 6.25 6.54
CA ILE A 204 3.16 5.38 5.86
C ILE A 204 3.45 5.37 4.35
N THR A 205 3.62 6.55 3.74
CA THR A 205 3.92 6.65 2.30
C THR A 205 5.24 5.98 1.94
N ALA A 206 6.29 6.22 2.71
CA ALA A 206 7.61 5.64 2.51
C ALA A 206 7.61 4.11 2.59
N CYS A 207 6.90 3.56 3.57
CA CYS A 207 6.77 2.12 3.77
C CYS A 207 5.92 1.50 2.64
N PHE A 208 4.83 2.15 2.24
CA PHE A 208 4.01 1.68 1.15
C PHE A 208 4.76 1.60 -0.20
N LEU A 209 5.59 2.60 -0.50
CA LEU A 209 6.38 2.64 -1.74
C LEU A 209 7.25 1.39 -1.93
N VAL A 210 7.71 0.75 -0.85
CA VAL A 210 8.49 -0.50 -0.93
C VAL A 210 7.67 -1.62 -1.59
N TYR A 211 6.38 -1.71 -1.28
CA TYR A 211 5.51 -2.78 -1.79
C TYR A 211 5.10 -2.55 -3.25
N LEU A 212 4.96 -1.30 -3.68
CA LEU A 212 4.75 -0.97 -5.10
C LEU A 212 5.84 -1.52 -6.01
N PHE A 213 7.07 -1.56 -5.51
CA PHE A 213 8.21 -1.99 -6.32
C PHE A 213 8.19 -3.51 -6.48
N ILE A 214 7.88 -4.24 -5.40
CA ILE A 214 7.91 -5.71 -5.40
C ILE A 214 6.82 -6.28 -6.34
N ASP A 215 5.63 -5.69 -6.36
CA ASP A 215 4.48 -6.25 -7.09
C ASP A 215 4.29 -5.71 -8.53
N SER A 216 5.26 -4.96 -9.07
CA SER A 216 5.14 -4.31 -10.39
C SER A 216 4.85 -5.26 -11.55
N GLY A 217 5.33 -6.51 -11.50
CA GLY A 217 5.03 -7.52 -12.53
C GLY A 217 3.58 -8.02 -12.50
N ILE A 218 3.04 -8.24 -11.30
CA ILE A 218 1.64 -8.64 -11.10
C ILE A 218 0.71 -7.50 -11.50
N ILE A 219 1.05 -6.27 -11.10
CA ILE A 219 0.32 -5.05 -11.47
C ILE A 219 0.26 -4.91 -13.00
N LEU A 220 1.40 -5.06 -13.69
CA LEU A 220 1.45 -4.98 -15.16
C LEU A 220 0.63 -6.09 -15.82
N TYR A 221 0.72 -7.32 -15.31
CA TYR A 221 -0.07 -8.46 -15.79
C TYR A 221 -1.57 -8.18 -15.69
N CYS A 222 -2.05 -7.80 -14.50
CA CYS A 222 -3.45 -7.52 -14.27
C CYS A 222 -3.95 -6.29 -15.07
N ASN A 223 -3.10 -5.30 -15.30
CA ASN A 223 -3.46 -4.13 -16.11
C ASN A 223 -3.71 -4.49 -17.59
N SER A 224 -3.25 -5.65 -18.06
CA SER A 224 -3.62 -6.16 -19.38
C SER A 224 -5.11 -6.47 -19.49
N ALA A 225 -5.71 -7.02 -18.43
CA ALA A 225 -7.15 -7.27 -18.36
C ALA A 225 -7.95 -5.96 -18.31
N TYR A 226 -7.46 -4.97 -17.56
CA TYR A 226 -8.01 -3.61 -17.54
C TYR A 226 -8.00 -2.98 -18.94
N SER A 227 -6.81 -2.93 -19.57
CA SER A 227 -6.62 -2.30 -20.87
C SER A 227 -7.42 -3.00 -21.96
N GLY A 228 -7.50 -4.34 -21.91
CA GLY A 228 -8.35 -5.13 -22.78
C GLY A 228 -9.81 -4.76 -22.61
N CYS A 229 -10.32 -4.69 -21.38
CA CYS A 229 -11.69 -4.27 -21.08
C CYS A 229 -11.99 -2.85 -21.58
N MET A 230 -11.09 -1.89 -21.31
CA MET A 230 -11.25 -0.49 -21.74
C MET A 230 -11.26 -0.30 -23.26
N ALA A 231 -10.72 -1.24 -24.04
CA ALA A 231 -10.78 -1.18 -25.50
C ALA A 231 -12.15 -1.56 -26.08
N TRP A 232 -13.04 -2.15 -25.26
CA TRP A 232 -14.43 -2.48 -25.59
C TRP A 232 -15.44 -1.56 -24.87
N CYS A 233 -14.92 -0.59 -24.12
CA CYS A 233 -15.58 0.65 -23.80
C CYS A 233 -15.32 1.66 -24.95
#